data_AF-A0A6C0KND3-F1
#
_entry.id   AF-A0A6C0KND3-F1
#
_cell.length_a   1.000
_cell.length_b   1.000
_cell.length_c   1.000
_cell.angle_alpha   90.00
_cell.angle_beta   90.00
_cell.angle_gamma   90.00
#
_symmetry.space_group_name_H-M   'P 1'
#
loop_
_entity.id
_entity.type
_entity.pdbx_description
1 polymer ?
#
loop_
_entity_poly.entity_id
_entity_poly.type
_entity_poly.pdbx_seq_one_letter_code
_entity_poly.pdbx_strand_id
1 'polypeptide(L)'
;MRCIILAGPLYDVCIPYIIEMIKSVPTIISTWEKESQEKISLLKEYAIDIITNKKIIQYNNIVDKTNFPIITITAGLNRAKELGYTHIMALRTDNYSPTIKDFFEIFANESDTKLVGLCWFNHLVNHSPYGYIMDHVIYGPIELQLKYRRIFQSENDPRHSEAFFQDNFFNKSPVSYDDVIEGFCFVIDKLHEKKQELFFTHKPEQIKEGNLIESYINTGRTRV
;
A
#
# COMPACT_ATOMS: atom_id res chain seq x y z
N MET A 1 5.12 -11.38 -14.80
CA MET A 1 4.48 -12.08 -13.65
C MET A 1 4.02 -11.08 -12.61
N ARG A 2 2.93 -11.38 -11.89
CA ARG A 2 2.30 -10.46 -10.94
C ARG A 2 2.10 -11.16 -9.58
N CYS A 3 2.32 -10.46 -8.46
CA CYS A 3 1.94 -10.96 -7.14
C CYS A 3 1.50 -9.82 -6.20
N ILE A 4 0.98 -10.19 -5.04
CA ILE A 4 0.69 -9.28 -3.93
C ILE A 4 1.87 -9.28 -2.95
N ILE A 5 2.13 -8.13 -2.33
CA ILE A 5 2.90 -8.02 -1.10
C ILE A 5 1.97 -7.61 0.02
N LEU A 6 1.94 -8.41 1.09
CA LEU A 6 1.35 -8.05 2.37
C LEU A 6 2.43 -7.62 3.35
N ALA A 7 2.40 -6.35 3.76
CA ALA A 7 3.46 -5.75 4.54
C ALA A 7 2.99 -5.29 5.93
N GLY A 8 3.78 -5.58 6.96
CA GLY A 8 3.55 -5.07 8.31
C GLY A 8 3.28 -6.17 9.35
N PRO A 9 2.81 -5.78 10.56
CA PRO A 9 2.57 -6.72 11.66
C PRO A 9 1.46 -7.74 11.37
N LEU A 10 1.57 -8.94 11.92
CA LEU A 10 0.55 -9.99 11.75
C LEU A 10 -0.46 -9.96 12.90
N TYR A 11 -1.61 -9.33 12.65
CA TYR A 11 -2.70 -9.24 13.62
C TYR A 11 -3.55 -10.51 13.60
N ASP A 12 -3.77 -11.12 14.77
CA ASP A 12 -4.51 -12.39 14.91
C ASP A 12 -5.90 -12.32 14.27
N VAL A 13 -6.59 -11.19 14.48
CA VAL A 13 -7.90 -10.90 13.91
C VAL A 13 -7.91 -10.86 12.38
N CYS A 14 -6.78 -10.54 11.75
CA CYS A 14 -6.67 -10.43 10.29
C CYS A 14 -6.25 -11.76 9.65
N ILE A 15 -5.68 -12.71 10.41
CA ILE A 15 -5.12 -13.96 9.86
C ILE A 15 -6.14 -14.76 9.03
N PRO A 16 -7.39 -14.98 9.47
CA PRO A 16 -8.36 -15.73 8.66
C PRO A 16 -8.61 -15.08 7.30
N TYR A 17 -8.73 -13.74 7.27
CA TYR A 17 -8.96 -12.98 6.04
C TYR A 17 -7.73 -12.96 5.12
N ILE A 18 -6.55 -12.83 5.70
CA ILE A 18 -5.28 -12.94 4.97
C ILE A 18 -5.20 -14.31 4.29
N ILE A 19 -5.53 -15.40 5.00
CA ILE A 19 -5.50 -16.76 4.44
C ILE A 19 -6.44 -16.90 3.25
N GLU A 20 -7.68 -16.42 3.34
CA GLU A 20 -8.61 -16.46 2.21
C GLU A 20 -8.09 -15.65 1.03
N MET A 21 -7.50 -14.49 1.29
CA MET A 21 -6.93 -13.63 0.27
C MET A 21 -5.74 -14.30 -0.46
N ILE A 22 -4.77 -14.87 0.27
CA ILE A 22 -3.56 -15.48 -0.32
C ILE A 22 -3.83 -16.78 -1.08
N LYS A 23 -4.94 -17.48 -0.80
CA LYS A 23 -5.40 -18.61 -1.61
C LYS A 23 -5.82 -18.19 -3.02
N SER A 24 -6.21 -16.94 -3.21
CA SER A 24 -6.78 -16.44 -4.47
C SER A 24 -5.74 -15.82 -5.41
N VAL A 25 -4.63 -15.30 -4.88
CA VAL A 25 -3.59 -14.58 -5.63
C VAL A 25 -2.21 -14.92 -5.06
N PRO A 26 -1.19 -15.16 -5.92
CA PRO A 26 0.17 -15.37 -5.46
C PRO A 26 0.61 -14.21 -4.55
N THR A 27 1.03 -14.51 -3.32
CA THR A 27 1.33 -13.50 -2.31
C THR A 27 2.66 -13.74 -1.61
N ILE A 28 3.44 -12.68 -1.43
CA ILE A 28 4.61 -12.62 -0.56
C ILE A 28 4.21 -11.86 0.71
N ILE A 29 4.54 -12.42 1.88
CA ILE A 29 4.32 -11.75 3.16
C ILE A 29 5.64 -11.18 3.64
N SER A 30 5.66 -9.89 3.98
CA SER A 30 6.82 -9.20 4.53
C SER A 30 6.47 -8.62 5.89
N THR A 31 7.04 -9.21 6.94
CA THR A 31 6.67 -8.90 8.33
C THR A 31 7.89 -8.73 9.22
N TRP A 32 7.71 -8.71 10.55
CA TRP A 32 8.77 -8.47 11.53
C TRP A 32 9.34 -9.76 12.12
N GLU A 33 10.62 -9.76 12.51
CA GLU A 33 11.26 -10.93 13.14
C GLU A 33 10.62 -11.36 14.46
N LYS A 34 9.99 -10.43 15.18
CA LYS A 34 9.34 -10.68 16.47
C LYS A 34 7.91 -11.25 16.36
N GLU A 35 7.45 -11.54 15.16
CA GLU A 35 6.13 -12.15 14.97
C GLU A 35 6.07 -13.58 15.50
N SER A 36 4.86 -14.03 15.83
CA SER A 36 4.63 -15.39 16.32
C SER A 36 5.05 -16.42 15.27
N GLN A 37 5.88 -17.38 15.68
CA GLN A 37 6.30 -18.48 14.81
C GLN A 37 5.15 -19.40 14.42
N GLU A 38 4.11 -19.49 15.24
CA GLU A 38 2.87 -20.22 14.92
C GLU A 38 2.15 -19.55 13.75
N LYS A 39 1.97 -18.22 13.80
CA LYS A 39 1.36 -17.44 12.70
C LYS A 39 2.16 -17.57 11.40
N ILE A 40 3.48 -17.46 11.49
CA ILE A 40 4.38 -17.61 10.34
C ILE A 40 4.23 -19.01 9.75
N SER A 41 4.22 -20.05 10.59
CA SER A 41 4.12 -21.44 10.12
C SER A 41 2.79 -21.70 9.42
N LEU A 42 1.68 -21.20 9.98
CA LEU A 42 0.36 -21.28 9.36
C LEU A 42 0.32 -20.60 7.99
N LEU A 43 0.85 -19.38 7.88
CA LEU A 43 0.82 -18.63 6.63
C LEU A 43 1.75 -19.21 5.54
N LYS A 44 2.84 -19.89 5.94
CA LYS A 44 3.77 -20.55 5.00
C LYS A 44 3.11 -21.65 4.17
N GLU A 45 2.00 -22.21 4.64
CA GLU A 45 1.24 -23.23 3.88
C GLU A 45 0.58 -22.66 2.61
N TYR A 46 0.39 -21.34 2.55
CA TYR A 46 -0.38 -20.69 1.50
C TYR A 46 0.39 -19.58 0.76
N ALA A 47 1.31 -18.88 1.43
CA ALA A 47 2.10 -17.83 0.82
C ALA A 47 3.20 -18.40 -0.08
N ILE A 48 3.58 -17.66 -1.13
CA ILE A 48 4.73 -18.01 -1.98
C ILE A 48 6.02 -17.94 -1.16
N ASP A 49 6.12 -16.90 -0.34
CA ASP A 49 7.27 -16.66 0.52
C ASP A 49 6.88 -15.78 1.70
N ILE A 50 7.63 -15.92 2.79
CA ILE A 50 7.52 -15.06 3.96
C ILE A 50 8.90 -14.57 4.35
N ILE A 51 9.07 -13.25 4.34
CA ILE A 51 10.30 -12.59 4.79
C ILE A 51 10.05 -11.86 6.10
N THR A 52 11.05 -11.89 6.98
CA THR A 52 11.04 -11.21 8.26
C THR A 52 12.08 -10.10 8.27
N ASN A 53 11.72 -8.97 8.87
CA ASN A 53 12.54 -7.77 8.91
C ASN A 53 12.87 -7.41 10.35
N LYS A 54 14.09 -6.95 10.59
CA LYS A 54 14.44 -6.29 11.85
C LYS A 54 13.65 -5.00 11.93
N LYS A 55 13.05 -4.72 13.10
CA LYS A 55 12.47 -3.41 13.35
C LYS A 55 13.61 -2.40 13.44
N ILE A 56 13.85 -1.68 12.35
CA ILE A 56 14.85 -0.62 12.32
C ILE A 56 14.19 0.64 12.89
N ILE A 57 14.61 1.05 14.09
CA ILE A 57 14.16 2.31 14.73
C ILE A 57 14.89 3.50 14.08
N GLN A 58 16.10 3.27 13.52
CA GLN A 58 16.94 4.27 12.87
C GLN A 58 17.69 3.64 11.69
N TYR A 59 17.45 4.12 10.46
CA TYR A 59 18.23 3.73 9.28
C TYR A 59 19.22 4.86 8.98
N ASN A 60 20.53 4.60 9.02
CA ASN A 60 21.58 5.62 8.83
C ASN A 60 21.42 6.88 9.72
N ASN A 61 21.09 6.70 11.00
CA ASN A 61 20.80 7.80 11.96
C ASN A 61 19.61 8.70 11.59
N ILE A 62 18.80 8.30 10.61
CA ILE A 62 17.55 8.98 10.28
C ILE A 62 16.43 8.28 11.05
N VAL A 63 15.78 9.02 11.95
CA VAL A 63 14.47 8.62 12.50
C VAL A 63 13.44 8.94 11.42
N ASP A 64 12.95 7.91 10.75
CA ASP A 64 11.90 8.06 9.75
C ASP A 64 10.62 8.54 10.45
N LYS A 65 10.06 9.67 10.00
CA LYS A 65 8.73 10.13 10.42
C LYS A 65 7.62 9.24 9.87
N THR A 66 7.94 8.44 8.86
CA THR A 66 6.99 7.61 8.13
C THR A 66 6.76 6.28 8.84
N ASN A 67 5.52 5.86 8.74
CA ASN A 67 5.01 4.53 9.05
C ASN A 67 6.02 3.42 8.69
N PHE A 68 6.35 2.56 9.66
CA PHE A 68 7.23 1.38 9.48
C PHE A 68 6.89 0.43 8.30
N PRO A 69 5.68 0.40 7.69
CA PRO A 69 5.39 -0.41 6.52
C PRO A 69 6.32 -0.19 5.33
N ILE A 70 7.01 0.96 5.18
CA ILE A 70 7.91 1.16 4.04
C ILE A 70 9.08 0.16 4.03
N ILE A 71 9.58 -0.22 5.20
CA ILE A 71 10.67 -1.20 5.35
C ILE A 71 10.19 -2.56 4.86
N THR A 72 9.04 -3.01 5.36
CA THR A 72 8.48 -4.31 5.00
C THR A 72 8.03 -4.34 3.54
N ILE A 73 7.40 -3.28 3.01
CA ILE A 73 7.06 -3.19 1.58
C ILE A 73 8.33 -3.27 0.72
N THR A 74 9.37 -2.49 1.03
CA THR A 74 10.61 -2.46 0.25
C THR A 74 11.32 -3.82 0.25
N ALA A 75 11.39 -4.48 1.41
CA ALA A 75 11.93 -5.83 1.48
C ALA A 75 11.12 -6.82 0.63
N GLY A 76 9.79 -6.70 0.67
CA GLY A 76 8.91 -7.53 -0.16
C GLY A 76 9.13 -7.29 -1.65
N LEU A 77 9.31 -6.04 -2.07
CA LEU A 77 9.55 -5.65 -3.46
C LEU A 77 10.86 -6.25 -3.98
N ASN A 78 11.92 -6.16 -3.19
CA ASN A 78 13.21 -6.78 -3.52
C ASN A 78 13.06 -8.31 -3.64
N ARG A 79 12.34 -8.93 -2.71
CA ARG A 79 12.12 -10.38 -2.77
C ARG A 79 11.30 -10.79 -3.99
N ALA A 80 10.27 -10.02 -4.32
CA ALA A 80 9.46 -10.27 -5.51
C ALA A 80 10.29 -10.15 -6.79
N LYS A 81 11.20 -9.16 -6.86
CA LYS A 81 12.14 -8.99 -7.96
C LYS A 81 13.06 -10.20 -8.12
N GLU A 82 13.64 -10.70 -7.03
CA GLU A 82 14.48 -11.92 -7.02
C GLU A 82 13.73 -13.14 -7.54
N LEU A 83 12.44 -13.25 -7.24
CA LEU A 83 11.57 -14.33 -7.69
C LEU A 83 11.03 -14.14 -9.12
N GLY A 84 11.45 -13.09 -9.84
CA GLY A 84 11.07 -12.84 -11.23
C GLY A 84 9.70 -12.18 -11.42
N TYR A 85 9.10 -11.64 -10.36
CA TYR A 85 7.90 -10.81 -10.50
C TYR A 85 8.25 -9.46 -11.15
N THR A 86 7.30 -8.92 -11.90
CA THR A 86 7.47 -7.66 -12.66
C THR A 86 6.54 -6.57 -12.17
N HIS A 87 5.38 -6.97 -11.63
CA HIS A 87 4.31 -6.08 -11.19
C HIS A 87 3.80 -6.55 -9.84
N ILE A 88 3.51 -5.59 -8.98
CA ILE A 88 3.16 -5.85 -7.59
C ILE A 88 1.96 -5.03 -7.19
N MET A 89 1.08 -5.62 -6.40
CA MET A 89 0.14 -4.88 -5.56
C MET A 89 0.66 -4.92 -4.11
N ALA A 90 1.05 -3.77 -3.57
CA ALA A 90 1.53 -3.64 -2.20
C ALA A 90 0.38 -3.17 -1.29
N LEU A 91 0.12 -3.93 -0.24
CA LEU A 91 -0.91 -3.68 0.76
C LEU A 91 -0.29 -3.76 2.16
N ARG A 92 -0.97 -3.18 3.15
CA ARG A 92 -0.68 -3.50 4.55
C ARG A 92 -1.42 -4.76 4.98
N THR A 93 -0.91 -5.45 5.98
CA THR A 93 -1.54 -6.66 6.57
C THR A 93 -2.89 -6.42 7.25
N ASP A 94 -3.22 -5.15 7.55
CA ASP A 94 -4.53 -4.73 8.06
C ASP A 94 -5.47 -4.18 6.97
N ASN A 95 -5.06 -4.28 5.70
CA ASN A 95 -5.91 -4.00 4.54
C ASN A 95 -6.17 -5.34 3.84
N TYR A 96 -7.43 -5.75 3.78
CA TYR A 96 -7.80 -7.01 3.12
C TYR A 96 -9.11 -6.88 2.37
N SER A 97 -9.27 -7.74 1.37
CA SER A 97 -10.51 -7.88 0.63
C SER A 97 -10.70 -9.35 0.24
N PRO A 98 -11.87 -9.95 0.53
CA PRO A 98 -12.23 -11.26 0.00
C PRO A 98 -12.24 -11.31 -1.53
N THR A 99 -12.38 -10.15 -2.19
CA THR A 99 -12.39 -10.01 -3.65
C THR A 99 -11.12 -9.37 -4.19
N ILE A 100 -9.98 -9.44 -3.46
CA ILE A 100 -8.72 -8.79 -3.88
C ILE A 100 -8.28 -9.19 -5.29
N LYS A 101 -8.62 -10.41 -5.73
CA LYS A 101 -8.31 -10.89 -7.07
C LYS A 101 -8.92 -9.98 -8.14
N ASP A 102 -10.13 -9.50 -7.92
CA ASP A 102 -10.82 -8.60 -8.85
C ASP A 102 -10.15 -7.23 -8.89
N PHE A 103 -9.70 -6.71 -7.73
CA PHE A 103 -8.88 -5.50 -7.66
C PHE A 103 -7.59 -5.72 -8.46
N PHE A 104 -6.93 -6.85 -8.24
CA PHE A 104 -5.67 -7.16 -8.90
C PHE A 104 -5.81 -7.16 -10.42
N GLU A 105 -6.87 -7.75 -10.96
CA GLU A 105 -7.15 -7.75 -12.40
C GLU A 105 -7.53 -6.35 -12.91
N ILE A 106 -8.30 -5.57 -12.15
CA ILE A 106 -8.64 -4.18 -12.54
C ILE A 106 -7.35 -3.36 -12.64
N PHE A 107 -6.52 -3.33 -11.61
CA PHE A 107 -5.32 -2.51 -11.58
C PHE A 107 -4.33 -2.95 -12.67
N ALA A 108 -4.26 -4.25 -12.92
CA ALA A 108 -3.39 -4.80 -13.95
C ALA A 108 -3.80 -4.45 -15.39
N ASN A 109 -5.07 -4.13 -15.64
CA ASN A 109 -5.52 -3.66 -16.94
C ASN A 109 -5.26 -2.15 -17.14
N GLU A 110 -5.04 -1.42 -16.06
CA GLU A 110 -4.95 0.04 -16.07
C GLU A 110 -3.51 0.53 -16.18
N SER A 111 -2.52 -0.32 -15.91
CA SER A 111 -1.14 0.13 -15.94
C SER A 111 -0.09 -0.98 -16.05
N ASP A 112 0.61 -0.99 -17.17
CA ASP A 112 1.88 -1.68 -17.35
C ASP A 112 3.10 -0.77 -17.07
N THR A 113 2.92 0.56 -16.99
CA THR A 113 4.03 1.54 -16.97
C THR A 113 3.89 2.67 -15.94
N LYS A 114 2.81 2.69 -15.16
CA LYS A 114 2.51 3.70 -14.13
C LYS A 114 2.21 3.05 -12.78
N LEU A 115 2.21 3.86 -11.72
CA LEU A 115 1.68 3.43 -10.43
C LEU A 115 0.17 3.64 -10.40
N VAL A 116 -0.56 2.63 -9.94
CA VAL A 116 -2.01 2.70 -9.71
C VAL A 116 -2.24 2.70 -8.20
N GLY A 117 -2.78 3.79 -7.68
CA GLY A 117 -3.07 3.92 -6.25
C GLY A 117 -4.55 3.73 -5.95
N LEU A 118 -4.86 2.97 -4.90
CA LEU A 118 -6.12 3.15 -4.19
C LEU A 118 -5.86 4.11 -3.03
N CYS A 119 -6.01 5.41 -3.29
CA CYS A 119 -6.50 6.43 -2.35
C CYS A 119 -6.27 7.85 -2.89
N TRP A 120 -7.25 8.71 -2.63
CA TRP A 120 -7.19 10.16 -2.69
C TRP A 120 -7.81 10.69 -1.38
N PHE A 121 -7.08 11.48 -0.59
CA PHE A 121 -7.66 12.40 0.38
C PHE A 121 -7.49 13.83 -0.14
N ASN A 122 -8.61 14.42 -0.51
CA ASN A 122 -8.69 15.80 -0.96
C ASN A 122 -8.84 16.68 0.28
N HIS A 123 -7.75 17.22 0.83
CA HIS A 123 -7.88 18.34 1.77
C HIS A 123 -8.01 19.65 0.99
N LEU A 124 -9.17 19.85 0.35
CA LEU A 124 -9.69 21.19 0.05
C LEU A 124 -10.24 21.88 1.32
N VAL A 125 -9.66 21.58 2.48
CA VAL A 125 -9.91 22.35 3.70
C VAL A 125 -8.69 23.25 3.88
N ASN A 126 -8.75 24.42 3.24
CA ASN A 126 -7.78 25.54 3.26
C ASN A 126 -6.61 25.44 2.25
N HIS A 127 -6.85 25.91 1.02
CA HIS A 127 -5.85 26.51 0.09
C HIS A 127 -4.50 25.79 -0.12
N SER A 128 -4.42 24.48 0.13
CA SER A 128 -3.21 23.70 -0.10
C SER A 128 -3.36 22.91 -1.41
N PRO A 129 -2.51 23.12 -2.42
CA PRO A 129 -2.61 22.44 -3.72
C PRO A 129 -2.20 20.94 -3.68
N TYR A 130 -1.99 20.37 -2.49
CA TYR A 130 -1.39 19.05 -2.33
C TYR A 130 -2.47 17.96 -2.24
N GLY A 131 -2.49 17.08 -3.24
CA GLY A 131 -3.25 15.83 -3.18
C GLY A 131 -2.60 14.84 -2.21
N TYR A 132 -3.36 14.32 -1.25
CA TYR A 132 -2.86 13.35 -0.28
C TYR A 132 -3.13 11.92 -0.79
N ILE A 133 -2.08 11.10 -0.91
CA ILE A 133 -2.20 9.67 -1.21
C ILE A 133 -2.02 8.92 0.13
N MET A 134 -3.09 8.38 0.70
CA MET A 134 -2.93 7.44 1.81
C MET A 134 -2.48 6.08 1.26
N ASP A 135 -1.32 5.61 1.71
CA ASP A 135 -0.66 4.36 1.30
C ASP A 135 -1.44 3.09 1.72
N HIS A 136 -2.61 2.86 1.14
CA HIS A 136 -3.42 1.69 1.43
C HIS A 136 -3.22 0.57 0.41
N VAL A 137 -3.20 0.90 -0.89
CA VAL A 137 -2.93 -0.05 -1.97
C VAL A 137 -2.17 0.67 -3.09
N ILE A 138 -0.99 0.16 -3.47
CA ILE A 138 -0.29 0.62 -4.67
C ILE A 138 0.01 -0.57 -5.56
N TYR A 139 -0.44 -0.51 -6.81
CA TYR A 139 -0.07 -1.44 -7.87
C TYR A 139 0.91 -0.80 -8.86
N GLY A 140 1.76 -1.61 -9.49
CA GLY A 140 2.50 -1.19 -10.67
C GLY A 140 3.82 -1.95 -10.83
N PRO A 141 4.65 -1.54 -11.79
CA PRO A 141 5.98 -2.11 -12.01
C PRO A 141 6.85 -2.02 -10.76
N ILE A 142 7.60 -3.10 -10.47
CA ILE A 142 8.48 -3.16 -9.29
C ILE A 142 9.48 -2.01 -9.27
N GLU A 143 10.11 -1.71 -10.40
CA GLU A 143 11.13 -0.66 -10.47
C GLU A 143 10.56 0.73 -10.12
N LEU A 144 9.31 1.00 -10.51
CA LEU A 144 8.64 2.25 -10.16
C LEU A 144 8.25 2.30 -8.69
N GLN A 145 7.76 1.18 -8.12
CA GLN A 145 7.48 1.11 -6.69
C GLN A 145 8.75 1.26 -5.85
N LEU A 146 9.86 0.64 -6.26
CA LEU A 146 11.15 0.82 -5.61
C LEU A 146 11.64 2.28 -5.73
N LYS A 147 11.47 2.92 -6.90
CA LYS A 147 11.80 4.35 -7.07
C LYS A 147 10.98 5.23 -6.11
N TYR A 148 9.68 4.97 -5.99
CA TYR A 148 8.79 5.72 -5.08
C TYR A 148 9.16 5.53 -3.60
N ARG A 149 9.55 4.32 -3.19
CA ARG A 149 9.70 3.94 -1.77
C ARG A 149 11.13 3.89 -1.23
N ARG A 150 12.16 4.07 -2.06
CA ARG A 150 13.58 3.96 -1.63
C ARG A 150 14.11 5.24 -0.94
N ILE A 151 13.28 6.25 -0.75
CA ILE A 151 13.70 7.58 -0.33
C ILE A 151 13.33 7.76 1.14
N PHE A 152 14.32 7.97 2.01
CA PHE A 152 14.08 8.11 3.44
C PHE A 152 13.90 9.58 3.82
N GLN A 153 12.81 9.89 4.53
CA GLN A 153 12.57 11.22 5.03
C GLN A 153 13.40 11.48 6.30
N SER A 154 14.16 12.57 6.32
CA SER A 154 14.90 13.00 7.52
C SER A 154 13.94 13.39 8.64
N GLU A 155 14.31 13.13 9.90
CA GLU A 155 13.56 13.61 11.08
C GLU A 155 13.43 15.15 11.12
N ASN A 156 14.36 15.86 10.49
CA ASN A 156 14.35 17.32 10.40
C ASN A 156 13.55 17.84 9.20
N ASP A 157 13.09 16.96 8.31
CA ASP A 157 12.25 17.38 7.18
C ASP A 157 10.86 17.79 7.70
N PRO A 158 10.40 19.02 7.41
CA PRO A 158 9.14 19.53 7.92
C PRO A 158 7.92 19.04 7.14
N ARG A 159 8.11 18.42 5.97
CA ARG A 159 7.01 17.91 5.14
C ARG A 159 6.35 16.71 5.82
N HIS A 160 5.08 16.44 5.51
CA HIS A 160 4.50 15.13 5.77
C HIS A 160 5.06 14.11 4.75
N SER A 161 5.04 12.83 5.11
CA SER A 161 5.67 11.75 4.35
C SER A 161 5.25 11.70 2.88
N GLU A 162 3.96 11.88 2.61
CA GLU A 162 3.36 11.78 1.28
C GLU A 162 3.86 12.90 0.36
N ALA A 163 3.93 14.14 0.85
CA ALA A 163 4.50 15.26 0.09
C ALA A 163 6.00 15.04 -0.15
N PHE A 164 6.71 14.53 0.85
CA PHE A 164 8.11 14.15 0.68
C PHE A 164 8.29 13.11 -0.43
N PHE A 165 7.52 12.01 -0.42
CA PHE A 165 7.64 10.97 -1.45
C PHE A 165 7.27 11.48 -2.84
N GLN A 166 6.20 12.25 -2.97
CA GLN A 166 5.80 12.83 -4.25
C GLN A 166 6.90 13.74 -4.81
N ASP A 167 7.38 14.70 -4.01
CA ASP A 167 8.41 15.64 -4.43
C ASP A 167 9.67 14.92 -4.93
N ASN A 168 10.09 13.89 -4.20
CA ASN A 168 11.28 13.14 -4.57
C ASN A 168 11.05 12.18 -5.75
N PHE A 169 9.85 11.59 -5.88
CA PHE A 169 9.51 10.72 -7.01
C PHE A 169 9.50 11.47 -8.34
N PHE A 170 8.90 12.67 -8.34
CA PHE A 170 8.88 13.57 -9.49
C PHE A 170 10.14 14.42 -9.63
N ASN A 171 11.03 14.39 -8.63
CA ASN A 171 12.24 15.21 -8.56
C ASN A 171 11.94 16.71 -8.73
N LYS A 172 10.90 17.19 -8.03
CA LYS A 172 10.35 18.54 -8.13
C LYS A 172 9.66 18.92 -6.83
N SER A 173 9.71 20.20 -6.44
CA SER A 173 8.92 20.73 -5.32
C SER A 173 8.53 22.19 -5.61
N PRO A 174 7.24 22.56 -5.57
CA PRO A 174 6.09 21.70 -5.31
C PRO A 174 5.69 20.85 -6.54
N VAL A 175 5.13 19.67 -6.29
CA VAL A 175 4.43 18.86 -7.31
C VAL A 175 3.05 19.45 -7.59
N SER A 176 2.70 19.63 -8.86
CA SER A 176 1.39 20.13 -9.29
C SER A 176 0.36 18.99 -9.44
N TYR A 177 -0.92 19.36 -9.54
CA TYR A 177 -1.98 18.39 -9.78
C TYR A 177 -1.76 17.60 -11.09
N ASP A 178 -1.36 18.28 -12.16
CA ASP A 178 -1.10 17.64 -13.46
C ASP A 178 0.06 16.65 -13.39
N ASP A 179 1.11 16.97 -12.62
CA ASP A 179 2.23 16.04 -12.38
C ASP A 179 1.72 14.73 -11.72
N VAL A 180 0.80 14.84 -10.75
CA VAL A 180 0.22 13.65 -10.07
C VAL A 180 -0.61 12.81 -11.03
N ILE A 181 -1.47 13.43 -11.85
CA ILE A 181 -2.29 12.73 -12.85
C ILE A 181 -1.43 12.08 -13.95
N GLU A 182 -0.28 12.68 -14.28
CA GLU A 182 0.66 12.09 -15.22
C GLU A 182 1.34 10.83 -14.63
N GLY A 183 1.78 10.90 -13.36
CA GLY A 183 2.54 9.84 -12.69
C GLY A 183 1.68 8.71 -12.10
N PHE A 184 0.42 8.97 -11.75
CA PHE A 184 -0.46 8.03 -11.08
C PHE A 184 -1.78 7.82 -11.84
N CYS A 185 -2.27 6.58 -11.82
CA CYS A 185 -3.63 6.26 -12.22
C CYS A 185 -4.48 5.96 -10.98
N PHE A 186 -5.70 6.52 -10.96
CA PHE A 186 -6.67 6.28 -9.90
C PHE A 186 -7.85 5.50 -10.47
N VAL A 187 -8.24 4.42 -9.80
CA VAL A 187 -9.23 3.46 -10.32
C VAL A 187 -10.47 3.34 -9.43
N ILE A 188 -10.70 4.33 -8.56
CA ILE A 188 -11.77 4.33 -7.57
C ILE A 188 -13.15 4.18 -8.24
N ASP A 189 -13.40 4.94 -9.31
CA ASP A 189 -14.67 4.88 -10.04
C ASP A 189 -14.93 3.48 -10.64
N LYS A 190 -13.89 2.85 -11.20
CA LYS A 190 -13.99 1.49 -11.78
C LYS A 190 -14.28 0.43 -10.74
N LEU A 191 -13.77 0.60 -9.52
CA LEU A 191 -14.05 -0.32 -8.41
C LEU A 191 -15.48 -0.15 -7.90
N HIS A 192 -15.96 1.10 -7.82
CA HIS A 192 -17.34 1.38 -7.46
C HIS A 192 -18.33 0.81 -8.49
N GLU A 193 -18.09 1.01 -9.78
CA GLU A 193 -18.91 0.42 -10.86
C GLU A 193 -19.02 -1.11 -10.74
N LYS A 194 -17.94 -1.76 -10.29
CA LYS A 194 -17.87 -3.21 -10.08
C LYS A 194 -18.29 -3.69 -8.69
N LYS A 195 -18.78 -2.79 -7.83
CA LYS A 195 -19.22 -3.08 -6.44
C LYS A 195 -18.16 -3.83 -5.63
N GLN A 196 -16.91 -3.45 -5.81
CA GLN A 196 -15.78 -4.09 -5.15
C GLN A 196 -15.57 -3.48 -3.76
N GLU A 197 -15.28 -4.31 -2.75
CA GLU A 197 -15.16 -3.83 -1.36
C GLU A 197 -13.74 -3.99 -0.85
N LEU A 198 -13.19 -2.94 -0.25
CA LEU A 198 -11.93 -2.99 0.48
C LEU A 198 -12.17 -2.56 1.93
N PHE A 199 -11.73 -3.42 2.84
CA PHE A 199 -11.93 -3.26 4.27
C PHE A 199 -10.65 -2.79 4.97
N PHE A 200 -10.83 -1.90 5.93
CA PHE A 200 -9.77 -1.39 6.80
C PHE A 200 -10.16 -1.57 8.25
N THR A 201 -9.20 -1.99 9.07
CA THR A 201 -9.36 -1.96 10.53
C THR A 201 -8.63 -0.76 11.10
N HIS A 202 -9.37 0.26 11.57
CA HIS A 202 -8.77 1.43 12.24
C HIS A 202 -8.01 1.06 13.53
N LYS A 203 -8.40 -0.05 14.17
CA LYS A 203 -7.64 -0.78 15.19
C LYS A 203 -7.97 -2.28 15.05
N PRO A 204 -6.97 -3.18 15.08
CA PRO A 204 -7.22 -4.63 15.04
C PRO A 204 -8.20 -5.11 16.12
N GLU A 205 -8.18 -4.46 17.27
CA GLU A 205 -8.96 -4.80 18.47
C GLU A 205 -10.43 -4.30 18.40
N GLN A 206 -10.77 -3.50 17.38
CA GLN A 206 -12.06 -2.83 17.23
C GLN A 206 -12.65 -3.07 15.84
N ILE A 207 -12.59 -4.29 15.30
CA ILE A 207 -13.13 -4.62 13.98
C ILE A 207 -14.56 -4.06 13.84
N LYS A 208 -14.65 -2.89 13.23
CA LYS A 208 -15.83 -2.24 12.69
C LYS A 208 -15.46 -2.12 11.23
N GLU A 209 -15.98 -3.04 10.43
CA GLU A 209 -15.75 -3.08 8.99
C GLU A 209 -16.19 -1.74 8.39
N GLY A 210 -15.24 -0.98 7.85
CA GLY A 210 -15.51 0.22 7.08
C GLY A 210 -15.17 -0.03 5.62
N ASN A 211 -16.12 0.19 4.72
CA ASN A 211 -15.89 0.15 3.27
C ASN A 211 -15.27 1.47 2.81
N LEU A 212 -14.03 1.42 2.30
CA LEU A 212 -13.31 2.62 1.85
C LEU A 212 -13.99 3.31 0.67
N ILE A 213 -14.62 2.55 -0.23
CA ILE A 213 -15.29 3.11 -1.41
C ILE A 213 -16.52 3.92 -0.95
N GLU A 214 -17.28 3.41 0.02
CA GLU A 214 -18.44 4.15 0.55
C GLU A 214 -18.02 5.39 1.35
N SER A 215 -16.97 5.29 2.18
CA SER A 215 -16.40 6.44 2.88
C SER A 215 -15.94 7.53 1.89
N TYR A 216 -15.33 7.14 0.77
CA TYR A 216 -14.92 8.03 -0.31
C TYR A 216 -16.12 8.73 -0.98
N ILE A 217 -17.16 8.00 -1.36
CA ILE A 217 -18.34 8.58 -2.01
C ILE A 217 -19.05 9.58 -1.09
N ASN A 218 -19.14 9.26 0.19
CA ASN A 218 -19.83 10.10 1.16
C ASN A 218 -19.02 11.37 1.49
N THR A 219 -17.69 11.35 1.39
CA THR A 219 -16.83 12.53 1.61
C THR A 219 -16.64 13.36 0.33
N GLY A 220 -16.59 12.72 -0.84
CA GLY A 220 -16.43 13.37 -2.15
C GLY A 220 -17.71 13.99 -2.73
N ARG A 221 -18.89 13.70 -2.18
CA ARG A 221 -20.17 14.31 -2.57
C ARG A 221 -20.55 15.57 -1.82
N THR A 222 -19.77 16.00 -0.83
CA THR A 222 -19.83 17.37 -0.30
C THR A 222 -19.24 18.34 -1.32
N ARG A 223 -19.96 18.52 -2.43
CA ARG A 223 -19.74 19.59 -3.40
C ARG A 223 -20.31 20.89 -2.83
N VAL A 224 -19.45 21.88 -2.63
CA VAL A 224 -19.75 23.31 -2.89
C VAL A 224 -18.51 23.91 -3.53
#